data_AF-A0A7C4KRI9-F1
#
_entry.id   AF-A0A7C4KRI9-F1
#
_cell.length_a   1.000
_cell.length_b   1.000
_cell.length_c   1.000
_cell.angle_alpha   90.00
_cell.angle_beta   90.00
_cell.angle_gamma   90.00
#
_symmetry.space_group_name_H-M   'P 1'
#
loop_
_entity.id
_entity.type
_entity.pdbx_description
1 polymer ?
#
loop_
_entity_poly.entity_id
_entity_poly.type
_entity_poly.pdbx_seq_one_letter_code
_entity_poly.pdbx_strand_id
1 'polypeptide(L)'
;MDARSGRPVAFHAVRRRAAPAAARQDFGNRKALPGRRHVIAGRVIGQVVATVKDENLAALRIFVVQPLDARMRPAGKPFAAVDGIRCAGVGDVVYLATKRDAAIALGDKPPVDATIIGYVDESAVEEKPGGRMDTWRP
;
A
#
# COMPACT_ATOMS: atom_id res chain seq x y z
N MET A 1 30.77 -6.21 -31.55
CA MET A 1 30.49 -7.47 -30.84
C MET A 1 31.27 -7.46 -29.54
N ASP A 2 30.60 -7.28 -28.41
CA ASP A 2 30.95 -8.01 -27.19
C ASP A 2 29.71 -8.07 -26.29
N ALA A 3 29.37 -9.27 -25.86
CA ALA A 3 28.13 -9.61 -25.21
C ALA A 3 28.43 -10.44 -23.96
N ARG A 4 27.82 -10.01 -22.85
CA ARG A 4 27.49 -10.80 -21.65
C ARG A 4 28.63 -11.11 -20.68
N SER A 5 28.76 -10.24 -19.67
CA SER A 5 29.35 -10.58 -18.35
C SER A 5 28.37 -10.39 -17.18
N GLY A 6 27.05 -10.45 -17.45
CA GLY A 6 26.03 -10.40 -16.39
C GLY A 6 25.87 -11.76 -15.70
N ARG A 7 26.38 -11.90 -14.49
CA ARG A 7 26.03 -13.01 -13.58
C ARG A 7 24.50 -13.04 -13.41
N PRO A 8 23.82 -14.20 -13.53
CA PRO A 8 22.39 -14.27 -13.26
C PRO A 8 22.14 -14.04 -11.77
N VAL A 9 21.43 -12.96 -11.44
CA VAL A 9 20.85 -12.79 -10.11
C VAL A 9 19.72 -13.81 -9.96
N ALA A 10 19.90 -14.78 -9.08
CA ALA A 10 18.90 -15.80 -8.81
C ALA A 10 17.68 -15.15 -8.15
N PHE A 11 16.57 -15.08 -8.90
CA PHE A 11 15.27 -14.75 -8.33
C PHE A 11 14.87 -15.90 -7.40
N HIS A 12 14.87 -15.64 -6.09
CA HIS A 12 14.23 -16.56 -5.15
C HIS A 12 12.75 -16.65 -5.52
N ALA A 13 12.37 -17.76 -6.14
CA ALA A 13 10.98 -18.08 -6.38
C ALA A 13 10.29 -18.17 -5.01
N VAL A 14 9.57 -17.11 -4.64
CA VAL A 14 8.69 -17.11 -3.48
C VAL A 14 7.71 -18.25 -3.72
N ARG A 15 7.86 -19.34 -2.96
CA ARG A 15 6.94 -20.47 -2.99
C ARG A 15 5.55 -19.89 -2.73
N ARG A 16 4.66 -20.02 -3.73
CA ARG A 16 3.26 -19.61 -3.60
C ARG A 16 2.63 -20.45 -2.48
N ARG A 17 2.43 -19.87 -1.30
CA ARG A 17 1.40 -20.37 -0.41
C ARG A 17 0.09 -20.03 -1.08
N ALA A 18 -0.75 -21.03 -1.35
CA ALA A 18 -2.06 -20.81 -1.94
C ALA A 18 -2.82 -19.79 -1.08
N ALA A 19 -3.16 -18.64 -1.66
CA ALA A 19 -4.09 -17.71 -1.05
C ALA A 19 -5.45 -18.42 -0.93
N PRO A 20 -6.16 -18.31 0.21
CA PRO A 20 -7.45 -18.96 0.38
C PRO A 20 -8.43 -18.54 -0.72
N ALA A 21 -9.26 -19.49 -1.18
CA ALA A 21 -10.15 -19.41 -2.33
C ALA A 21 -11.21 -18.28 -2.31
N ALA A 22 -11.25 -17.47 -1.25
CA ALA A 22 -12.03 -16.22 -1.17
C ALA A 22 -11.45 -15.07 -2.03
N ALA A 23 -10.32 -15.29 -2.70
CA ALA A 23 -9.61 -14.33 -3.54
C ALA A 23 -10.21 -14.11 -4.95
N ARG A 24 -11.54 -14.21 -5.12
CA ARG A 24 -12.21 -13.73 -6.34
C ARG A 24 -12.33 -12.21 -6.31
N GLN A 25 -12.01 -11.56 -7.42
CA GLN A 25 -11.91 -10.11 -7.56
C GLN A 25 -13.14 -9.39 -7.02
N ASP A 26 -12.88 -8.34 -6.25
CA ASP A 26 -13.82 -7.26 -6.03
C ASP A 26 -12.99 -6.00 -5.74
N PHE A 27 -12.42 -5.41 -6.79
CA PHE A 27 -11.90 -4.03 -6.74
C PHE A 27 -13.02 -3.02 -6.39
N GLY A 28 -14.28 -3.47 -6.28
CA GLY A 28 -15.46 -2.66 -5.96
C GLY A 28 -16.28 -3.12 -4.75
N ASN A 29 -15.84 -4.05 -3.90
CA ASN A 29 -16.68 -4.45 -2.75
C ASN A 29 -16.55 -3.44 -1.59
N ARG A 30 -17.48 -2.49 -1.63
CA ARG A 30 -17.72 -1.36 -0.73
C ARG A 30 -17.98 -1.73 0.74
N LYS A 31 -17.76 -2.97 1.15
CA LYS A 31 -18.29 -3.52 2.41
C LYS A 31 -17.29 -3.59 3.58
N ALA A 32 -16.03 -3.25 3.38
CA ALA A 32 -15.00 -3.46 4.43
C ALA A 32 -14.66 -2.23 5.29
N LEU A 33 -15.03 -1.00 4.91
CA LEU A 33 -14.77 0.19 5.74
C LEU A 33 -15.96 1.17 5.65
N PRO A 34 -16.60 1.54 6.78
CA PRO A 34 -17.69 2.51 6.77
C PRO A 34 -17.16 3.90 6.34
N GLY A 35 -17.82 4.49 5.35
CA GLY A 35 -17.55 5.82 4.81
C GLY A 35 -16.70 5.84 3.52
N ARG A 36 -16.92 6.83 2.65
CA ARG A 36 -16.02 7.15 1.53
C ARG A 36 -14.71 7.68 2.10
N ARG A 37 -13.78 6.80 2.44
CA ARG A 37 -12.45 7.20 2.90
C ARG A 37 -11.56 7.39 1.67
N HIS A 38 -11.08 8.61 1.49
CA HIS A 38 -10.12 8.97 0.44
C HIS A 38 -8.72 8.40 0.77
N VAL A 39 -8.47 8.22 2.07
CA VAL A 39 -7.21 7.74 2.64
C VAL A 39 -7.46 6.48 3.49
N ILE A 40 -6.57 5.49 3.38
CA ILE A 40 -6.62 4.26 4.17
C ILE A 40 -5.26 3.97 4.83
N ALA A 41 -5.26 3.23 5.94
CA ALA A 41 -4.05 2.71 6.56
C ALA A 41 -3.68 1.35 5.94
N GLY A 42 -2.38 1.06 5.88
CA GLY A 42 -1.85 -0.19 5.34
C GLY A 42 -0.51 -0.56 5.94
N ARG A 43 -0.14 -1.84 5.80
CA ARG A 43 1.19 -2.35 6.10
C ARG A 43 1.86 -2.82 4.82
N VAL A 44 3.09 -2.40 4.58
CA VAL A 44 3.90 -2.91 3.47
C VAL A 44 4.32 -4.35 3.79
N ILE A 45 3.92 -5.30 2.96
CA ILE A 45 4.19 -6.74 3.17
C ILE A 45 5.10 -7.36 2.12
N GLY A 46 5.49 -6.60 1.09
CA GLY A 46 6.39 -7.07 0.05
C GLY A 46 6.61 -6.04 -1.04
N GLN A 47 7.53 -6.33 -1.97
CA GLN A 47 7.85 -5.48 -3.11
C GLN A 47 7.38 -6.13 -4.41
N VAL A 48 6.90 -5.30 -5.34
CA VAL A 48 6.55 -5.71 -6.70
C VAL A 48 7.66 -5.25 -7.65
N VAL A 49 8.12 -6.16 -8.50
CA VAL A 49 9.05 -5.86 -9.59
C VAL A 49 8.34 -6.10 -10.91
N ALA A 50 8.33 -5.09 -11.77
CA ALA A 50 7.77 -5.16 -13.12
C ALA A 50 8.78 -4.57 -14.11
N THR A 51 9.26 -5.42 -15.03
CA THR A 51 10.22 -5.04 -16.08
C THR A 51 9.56 -4.29 -17.23
N VAL A 52 8.27 -4.55 -17.46
CA VAL A 52 7.43 -3.85 -18.45
C VAL A 52 6.29 -3.17 -17.69
N LYS A 53 6.20 -1.85 -17.81
CA LYS A 53 5.21 -0.98 -17.14
C LYS A 53 5.13 0.36 -17.86
N ASP A 54 4.08 1.13 -17.57
CA ASP A 54 3.94 2.50 -18.06
C ASP A 54 5.18 3.34 -17.74
N GLU A 55 5.58 4.21 -18.66
CA GLU A 55 6.80 5.03 -18.51
C GLU A 55 6.74 5.93 -17.28
N ASN A 56 5.54 6.41 -16.91
CA ASN A 56 5.34 7.22 -15.71
C ASN A 56 5.50 6.41 -14.40
N LEU A 57 5.61 5.08 -14.47
CA LEU A 57 5.91 4.19 -13.34
C LEU A 57 7.38 3.74 -13.29
N ALA A 58 8.21 4.11 -14.28
CA ALA A 58 9.58 3.60 -14.40
C ALA A 58 10.43 3.90 -13.16
N ALA A 59 10.37 5.14 -12.66
CA ALA A 59 11.16 5.63 -11.52
C ALA A 59 10.49 5.44 -10.14
N LEU A 60 9.37 4.70 -10.09
CA LEU A 60 8.57 4.54 -8.88
C LEU A 60 8.63 3.11 -8.35
N ARG A 61 8.75 2.99 -7.02
CA ARG A 61 8.71 1.70 -6.33
C ARG A 61 7.26 1.28 -6.14
N ILE A 62 7.00 0.00 -6.36
CA ILE A 62 5.68 -0.59 -6.19
C ILE A 62 5.78 -1.62 -5.06
N PHE A 63 4.88 -1.51 -4.08
CA PHE A 63 4.82 -2.39 -2.94
C PHE A 63 3.49 -3.14 -2.88
N VAL A 64 3.52 -4.34 -2.31
CA VAL A 64 2.31 -5.04 -1.88
C VAL A 64 1.95 -4.53 -0.49
N VAL A 65 0.74 -3.99 -0.34
CA VAL A 65 0.26 -3.39 0.90
C VAL A 65 -0.98 -4.14 1.38
N GLN A 66 -0.97 -4.58 2.63
CA GLN A 66 -2.12 -5.13 3.34
C GLN A 66 -2.89 -3.97 4.00
N PRO A 67 -4.15 -3.71 3.65
CA PRO A 67 -4.93 -2.68 4.34
C PRO A 67 -5.16 -3.06 5.80
N LEU A 68 -5.29 -2.05 6.65
CA LEU A 68 -5.50 -2.20 8.09
C LEU A 68 -6.84 -1.58 8.53
N ASP A 69 -7.50 -2.19 9.51
CA ASP A 69 -8.63 -1.58 10.22
C ASP A 69 -8.17 -0.55 11.25
N ALA A 70 -9.12 0.11 11.93
CA ALA A 70 -8.81 1.10 12.97
C ALA A 70 -7.96 0.54 14.12
N ARG A 71 -8.01 -0.78 14.36
CA ARG A 71 -7.24 -1.48 15.39
C ARG A 71 -5.92 -2.04 14.86
N MET A 72 -5.47 -1.56 13.69
CA MET A 72 -4.24 -1.97 13.02
C MET A 72 -4.18 -3.47 12.67
N ARG A 73 -5.35 -4.10 12.51
CA ARG A 73 -5.46 -5.51 12.10
C ARG A 73 -5.66 -5.59 10.58
N PRO A 74 -5.15 -6.64 9.92
CA PRO A 74 -5.40 -6.86 8.49
C PRO A 74 -6.89 -6.80 8.13
N ALA A 75 -7.22 -5.95 7.16
CA ALA A 75 -8.57 -5.77 6.65
C ALA A 75 -8.57 -5.87 5.11
N GLY A 76 -9.50 -6.63 4.55
CA GLY A 76 -9.60 -6.80 3.10
C GLY A 76 -8.39 -7.51 2.48
N LYS A 77 -8.23 -7.37 1.16
CA LYS A 77 -7.20 -8.03 0.37
C LYS A 77 -5.99 -7.11 0.17
N PRO A 78 -4.76 -7.65 0.18
CA PRO A 78 -3.59 -6.89 -0.25
C PRO A 78 -3.74 -6.37 -1.68
N PHE A 79 -3.18 -5.20 -1.95
CA PHE A 79 -3.12 -4.60 -3.28
C PHE A 79 -1.76 -3.96 -3.54
N ALA A 80 -1.49 -3.61 -4.80
CA ALA A 80 -0.27 -2.93 -5.20
C ALA A 80 -0.42 -1.41 -4.98
N ALA A 81 0.55 -0.79 -4.32
CA ALA A 81 0.60 0.65 -4.12
C ALA A 81 1.94 1.21 -4.56
N VAL A 82 1.93 2.43 -5.08
CA VAL A 82 3.15 3.16 -5.41
C VAL A 82 3.68 3.90 -4.20
N ASP A 83 4.99 3.90 -4.00
CA ASP A 83 5.63 4.71 -2.99
C ASP A 83 5.89 6.14 -3.50
N GLY A 84 5.04 7.07 -3.07
CA GLY A 84 5.17 8.48 -3.41
C GLY A 84 6.27 9.21 -2.63
N ILE A 85 6.62 8.74 -1.43
CA ILE A 85 7.63 9.38 -0.57
C ILE A 85 9.04 8.86 -0.87
N ARG A 86 9.14 7.67 -1.45
CA ARG A 86 10.41 7.02 -1.84
C ARG A 86 11.28 6.60 -0.66
N CYS A 87 10.68 6.34 0.51
CA CYS A 87 11.39 5.77 1.67
C CYS A 87 10.77 4.50 2.26
N ALA A 88 9.71 3.94 1.65
CA ALA A 88 9.01 2.80 2.22
C ALA A 88 9.85 1.52 2.13
N GLY A 89 9.66 0.65 3.11
CA GLY A 89 10.24 -0.68 3.26
C GLY A 89 9.21 -1.69 3.75
N VAL A 90 9.56 -2.97 3.69
CA VAL A 90 8.69 -4.06 4.18
C VAL A 90 8.60 -4.00 5.70
N GLY A 91 7.38 -4.05 6.22
CA GLY A 91 7.08 -3.94 7.65
C GLY A 91 6.46 -2.59 8.03
N ASP A 92 6.73 -1.55 7.24
CA ASP A 92 6.27 -0.19 7.50
C ASP A 92 4.74 -0.10 7.52
N VAL A 93 4.26 0.71 8.46
CA VAL A 93 2.87 1.10 8.52
C VAL A 93 2.74 2.47 7.85
N VAL A 94 1.83 2.56 6.89
CA VAL A 94 1.69 3.70 5.99
C VAL A 94 0.22 4.10 5.86
N TYR A 95 -0.02 5.33 5.42
CA TYR A 95 -1.33 5.73 4.93
C TYR A 95 -1.26 6.12 3.46
N LEU A 96 -2.32 5.78 2.73
CA LEU A 96 -2.35 5.81 1.27
C LEU A 96 -3.52 6.64 0.76
N ALA A 97 -3.26 7.51 -0.22
CA ALA A 97 -4.30 8.07 -1.07
C ALA A 97 -4.80 6.99 -2.02
N THR A 98 -6.11 6.96 -2.28
CA THR A 98 -6.74 5.98 -3.16
C THR A 98 -7.52 6.64 -4.30
N LYS A 99 -7.78 5.88 -5.37
CA LYS A 99 -8.51 6.33 -6.56
C LYS A 99 -7.83 7.54 -7.20
N ARG A 100 -8.60 8.56 -7.60
CA ARG A 100 -8.08 9.74 -8.31
C ARG A 100 -7.01 10.48 -7.50
N ASP A 101 -7.14 10.52 -6.18
CA ASP A 101 -6.21 11.22 -5.29
C ASP A 101 -4.82 10.55 -5.30
N ALA A 102 -4.73 9.26 -5.63
CA ALA A 102 -3.46 8.55 -5.74
C ALA A 102 -2.58 9.10 -6.89
N ALA A 103 -3.18 9.39 -8.04
CA ALA A 103 -2.47 9.97 -9.18
C ALA A 103 -2.09 11.43 -8.91
N ILE A 104 -3.00 12.20 -8.29
CA ILE A 104 -2.76 13.60 -7.91
C ILE A 104 -1.54 13.73 -7.00
N ALA A 105 -1.35 12.80 -6.06
CA ALA A 105 -0.18 12.76 -5.18
C ALA A 105 1.17 12.62 -5.93
N LEU A 106 1.13 12.22 -7.21
CA LEU A 106 2.28 12.03 -8.09
C LEU A 106 2.30 13.03 -9.26
N GLY A 107 1.57 14.14 -9.16
CA GLY A 107 1.47 15.15 -10.22
C GLY A 107 0.52 14.78 -11.36
N ASP A 108 -0.43 13.87 -11.11
CA ASP A 108 -1.55 13.48 -11.99
C ASP A 108 -1.13 12.89 -13.36
N LYS A 109 0.04 12.24 -13.40
CA LYS A 109 0.55 11.56 -14.61
C LYS A 109 0.51 10.02 -14.53
N PRO A 110 0.98 9.37 -13.45
CA PRO A 110 1.06 7.91 -13.44
C PRO A 110 -0.33 7.27 -13.34
N PRO A 111 -0.58 6.15 -14.06
CA PRO A 111 -1.85 5.43 -14.00
C PRO A 111 -1.94 4.60 -12.71
N VAL A 112 -2.19 5.26 -11.57
CA VAL A 112 -2.24 4.64 -10.23
C VAL A 112 -3.57 4.89 -9.53
N ASP A 113 -3.99 3.95 -8.70
CA ASP A 113 -5.18 4.03 -7.85
C ASP A 113 -4.86 3.87 -6.36
N ALA A 114 -3.59 3.69 -5.99
CA ALA A 114 -3.11 3.72 -4.62
C ALA A 114 -1.65 4.23 -4.53
N THR A 115 -1.45 5.25 -3.71
CA THR A 115 -0.13 5.87 -3.48
C THR A 115 0.11 6.06 -2.00
N ILE A 116 1.24 5.57 -1.49
CA ILE A 116 1.75 5.85 -0.14
C ILE A 116 2.10 7.33 -0.07
N ILE A 117 1.45 8.04 0.86
CA ILE A 117 1.58 9.49 1.05
C ILE A 117 2.02 9.85 2.47
N GLY A 118 2.26 8.85 3.34
CA GLY A 118 2.86 9.06 4.66
C GLY A 118 3.05 7.77 5.46
N TYR A 119 3.76 7.90 6.57
CA TYR A 119 4.02 6.85 7.56
C TYR A 119 3.12 7.05 8.76
N VAL A 120 2.81 5.95 9.44
CA VAL A 120 2.10 5.96 10.71
C VAL A 120 3.11 5.62 11.79
N ASP A 121 3.47 6.62 12.59
CA ASP A 121 4.32 6.43 13.76
C ASP A 121 3.51 5.81 14.90
N GLU A 122 2.33 6.37 15.17
CA GLU A 122 1.45 5.94 16.26
C GLU A 122 -0.02 5.94 15.84
N SER A 123 -0.81 5.07 16.48
CA SER A 123 -2.26 5.00 16.28
C SER A 123 -2.97 4.80 17.62
N ALA A 124 -3.96 5.64 17.91
CA ALA A 124 -4.81 5.52 19.09
C ALA A 124 -6.28 5.33 18.66
N VAL A 125 -6.99 4.45 19.37
CA VAL A 125 -8.43 4.25 19.21
C VAL A 125 -9.10 4.48 20.55
N GLU A 126 -9.96 5.47 20.63
CA GLU A 126 -10.82 5.65 21.80
C GLU A 126 -12.04 4.72 21.69
N GLU A 127 -12.29 3.90 22.73
CA GLU A 127 -13.39 2.93 22.71
C GLU A 127 -14.77 3.57 23.01
N LYS A 128 -14.81 4.83 23.47
CA LYS A 128 -16.04 5.56 23.81
C LYS A 128 -16.10 6.87 23.01
N PRO A 129 -17.16 7.13 22.21
CA PRO A 129 -17.37 8.47 21.69
C PRO A 129 -17.81 9.37 22.83
N GLY A 130 -16.95 10.29 23.29
CA GLY A 130 -17.31 11.37 24.21
C GLY A 130 -16.56 11.46 25.54
N GLY A 131 -15.33 10.92 25.64
CA GLY A 131 -14.41 11.35 26.70
C GLY A 131 -13.97 12.80 26.46
N ARG A 132 -13.90 13.63 27.51
CA ARG A 132 -13.45 15.03 27.35
C ARG A 132 -12.03 15.06 26.78
N MET A 133 -11.85 15.94 25.81
CA MET A 133 -10.62 16.16 25.05
C MET A 133 -9.65 17.09 25.82
N ASP A 134 -9.57 16.94 27.15
CA ASP A 134 -8.80 17.80 28.06
C ASP A 134 -7.53 17.12 28.61
N THR A 135 -7.25 15.87 28.20
CA THR A 135 -6.15 15.06 28.75
C THR A 135 -5.02 14.75 27.77
N TRP A 136 -5.05 15.25 26.52
CA TRP A 136 -3.90 15.14 25.61
C TRP A 136 -2.73 16.02 26.09
N ARG A 137 -1.57 15.40 26.36
CA ARG A 137 -0.31 16.10 26.66
C ARG A 137 0.73 15.69 25.61
N PRO A 138 1.46 16.65 25.02
CA PRO A 138 2.43 16.41 23.95
C PRO A 138 3.67 15.65 24.42
#